data_AF-A0A1D1UGI3-F1
#
_entry.id   AF-A0A1D1UGI3-F1
#
_cell.length_a   1.000
_cell.length_b   1.000
_cell.length_c   1.000
_cell.angle_alpha   90.00
_cell.angle_beta   90.00
_cell.angle_gamma   90.00
#
_symmetry.space_group_name_H-M   'P 1'
#
loop_
_entity.id
_entity.type
_entity.pdbx_description
1 polymer ?
#
loop_
_entity_poly.entity_id
_entity_poly.type
_entity_poly.pdbx_seq_one_letter_code
_entity_poly.pdbx_strand_id
1 'polypeptide(L)'
;MDPIEMWGIFFLSSVACATGAAAMPIEAWGIFFLSSVAVIKGGRVDRAQHLVDISKYPEVKGFFRIEAWPLHLENDQVVEHNGISCDEPLGICGPELRIFIDKERQNHDFGADSTSHRNYTALLTAEDLNSPVVNKTISRNVCGKSVRSVDVRVRAEDVNTMRYDDKIDNFSCFIFGPDIPAANEAESKWSTELSCDGQDRKSTKIWFRYRWFFIDPKICRSSFNDRGMLVGSLS
;
A
#
# COMPACT_ATOMS: atom_id res chain seq x y z
N MET A 1 -16.10 0.56 -20.73
CA MET A 1 -14.96 1.48 -20.89
C MET A 1 -13.74 0.66 -20.52
N ASP A 2 -13.11 0.09 -21.55
CA ASP A 2 -12.05 -0.91 -21.39
C ASP A 2 -10.71 -0.23 -21.04
N PRO A 3 -9.86 -0.87 -20.21
CA PRO A 3 -8.54 -0.34 -19.92
C PRO A 3 -7.56 -0.68 -21.06
N ILE A 4 -6.90 0.36 -21.56
CA ILE A 4 -5.85 0.27 -22.57
C ILE A 4 -4.60 -0.34 -21.90
N GLU A 5 -4.20 -1.53 -22.37
CA GLU A 5 -2.89 -2.12 -22.11
C GLU A 5 -1.77 -1.22 -22.67
N MET A 6 -0.96 -0.63 -21.81
CA MET A 6 0.32 -0.03 -22.18
C MET A 6 1.42 -1.09 -22.14
N TRP A 7 1.62 -1.78 -23.25
CA TRP A 7 2.86 -2.51 -23.51
C TRP A 7 3.97 -1.51 -23.88
N GLY A 8 4.83 -1.19 -22.93
CA GLY A 8 6.04 -0.40 -23.15
C GLY A 8 7.12 -1.24 -23.82
N ILE A 9 7.26 -1.11 -25.14
CA ILE A 9 8.39 -1.61 -25.92
C ILE A 9 9.65 -0.84 -25.52
N PHE A 10 10.58 -1.51 -24.82
CA PHE A 10 11.95 -1.00 -24.62
C PHE A 10 12.77 -1.25 -25.89
N PHE A 11 12.98 -0.20 -26.69
CA PHE A 11 14.02 -0.20 -27.72
C PHE A 11 15.41 -0.06 -27.05
N LEU A 12 16.14 -1.18 -26.97
CA LEU A 12 17.59 -1.18 -26.74
C LEU A 12 18.27 -0.66 -28.01
N SER A 13 18.59 0.64 -28.03
CA SER A 13 19.53 1.19 -29.01
C SER A 13 20.96 0.81 -28.59
N SER A 14 21.49 -0.26 -29.17
CA SER A 14 22.90 -0.61 -29.09
C SER A 14 23.70 0.30 -30.01
N VAL A 15 24.39 1.28 -29.42
CA VAL A 15 25.42 2.07 -30.11
C VAL A 15 26.64 1.17 -30.32
N ALA A 16 26.82 0.71 -31.56
CA ALA A 16 28.03 0.00 -31.98
C ALA A 16 29.16 1.01 -32.18
N CYS A 17 30.10 1.06 -31.23
CA CYS A 17 31.36 1.77 -31.40
C CYS A 17 32.31 0.85 -32.17
N ALA A 18 32.51 1.13 -33.46
CA ALA A 18 33.48 0.44 -34.30
C ALA A 18 34.87 1.06 -34.09
N THR A 19 35.72 0.39 -33.33
CA THR A 19 37.17 0.62 -33.36
C THR A 19 37.88 -0.71 -33.48
N GLY A 20 38.61 -0.87 -34.58
CA GLY A 20 39.36 -2.09 -34.92
C GLY A 20 40.36 -2.48 -33.83
N ALA A 21 40.36 -3.77 -33.50
CA ALA A 21 41.37 -4.39 -32.67
C ALA A 21 41.85 -5.67 -33.35
N ALA A 22 43.17 -5.79 -33.47
CA ALA A 22 43.88 -6.93 -34.01
C ALA A 22 43.57 -8.21 -33.22
N ALA A 23 43.57 -9.34 -33.93
CA ALA A 23 43.35 -10.67 -33.37
C ALA A 23 44.39 -11.01 -32.31
N MET A 24 43.93 -11.29 -31.09
CA MET A 24 44.72 -11.92 -30.02
C MET A 24 44.22 -13.34 -29.75
N PRO A 25 45.12 -14.26 -29.38
CA PRO A 25 44.83 -15.69 -29.26
C PRO A 25 43.93 -16.02 -28.06
N ILE A 26 43.03 -16.95 -28.33
CA ILE A 26 42.08 -17.58 -27.42
C ILE A 26 42.88 -18.55 -26.54
N GLU A 27 43.37 -18.15 -25.37
CA GLU A 27 43.50 -18.97 -24.15
C GLU A 27 43.78 -18.02 -22.97
N ALA A 28 43.20 -18.29 -21.80
CA ALA A 28 43.42 -17.59 -20.53
C ALA A 28 42.68 -16.26 -20.27
N TRP A 29 41.35 -16.24 -20.31
CA TRP A 29 40.53 -15.33 -19.48
C TRP A 29 39.25 -16.02 -19.02
N GLY A 30 39.42 -17.06 -18.18
CA GLY A 30 38.33 -17.58 -17.39
C GLY A 30 38.14 -16.70 -16.15
N ILE A 31 36.89 -16.28 -15.91
CA ILE A 31 36.41 -15.67 -14.65
C ILE A 31 36.91 -14.25 -14.42
N PHE A 32 36.30 -13.24 -15.03
CA PHE A 32 36.06 -11.93 -14.40
C PHE A 32 35.06 -11.17 -15.29
N PHE A 33 34.25 -10.31 -14.69
CA PHE A 33 33.15 -9.53 -15.30
C PHE A 33 31.81 -10.26 -15.43
N LEU A 34 30.99 -10.13 -14.38
CA LEU A 34 29.63 -9.55 -14.44
C LEU A 34 29.05 -9.53 -13.01
N SER A 35 29.65 -8.74 -12.13
CA SER A 35 29.13 -8.53 -10.77
C SER A 35 29.37 -7.10 -10.33
N SER A 36 28.56 -6.15 -10.84
CA SER A 36 28.43 -4.81 -10.24
C SER A 36 27.42 -3.89 -10.94
N VAL A 37 26.17 -4.32 -11.15
CA VAL A 37 25.06 -3.37 -11.35
C VAL A 37 23.80 -3.81 -10.60
N ALA A 38 23.94 -4.11 -9.31
CA ALA A 38 22.83 -4.25 -8.38
C ALA A 38 22.82 -3.05 -7.41
N VAL A 39 22.83 -1.82 -7.97
CA VAL A 39 22.92 -0.59 -7.18
C VAL A 39 21.64 0.22 -7.35
N ILE A 40 20.83 0.23 -6.28
CA ILE A 40 19.85 1.27 -5.90
C ILE A 40 18.74 1.52 -6.93
N LYS A 41 17.77 0.59 -7.03
CA LYS A 41 16.55 0.79 -7.85
C LYS A 41 15.31 1.25 -7.07
N GLY A 42 15.21 0.98 -5.76
CA GLY A 42 14.01 1.30 -4.96
C GLY A 42 13.59 2.76 -5.04
N GLY A 43 14.43 3.68 -4.53
CA GLY A 43 14.02 5.10 -4.43
C GLY A 43 13.86 5.88 -5.75
N ARG A 44 14.24 5.31 -6.91
CA ARG A 44 14.04 6.01 -8.20
C ARG A 44 12.62 5.84 -8.73
N VAL A 45 12.00 4.68 -8.50
CA VAL A 45 10.62 4.39 -8.94
C VAL A 45 9.64 5.24 -8.16
N ASP A 46 9.77 5.30 -6.84
CA ASP A 46 8.87 6.07 -5.96
C ASP A 46 8.91 7.56 -6.29
N ARG A 47 10.10 8.08 -6.58
CA ARG A 47 10.29 9.48 -6.99
C ARG A 47 9.67 9.76 -8.35
N ALA A 48 9.81 8.86 -9.32
CA ALA A 48 9.18 9.02 -10.62
C ALA A 48 7.66 9.00 -10.50
N GLN A 49 7.11 8.05 -9.74
CA GLN A 49 5.67 7.98 -9.47
C GLN A 49 5.16 9.25 -8.78
N HIS A 50 5.90 9.77 -7.79
CA HIS A 50 5.55 11.02 -7.13
C HIS A 50 5.49 12.22 -8.10
N LEU A 51 6.42 12.30 -9.06
CA LEU A 51 6.40 13.34 -10.09
C LEU A 51 5.19 13.21 -11.02
N VAL A 52 4.81 11.97 -11.38
CA VAL A 52 3.58 11.70 -12.14
C VAL A 52 2.36 12.13 -11.35
N ASP A 53 2.29 11.78 -10.06
CA ASP A 53 1.17 12.12 -9.18
C ASP A 53 1.01 13.65 -9.01
N ILE A 54 2.13 14.39 -8.91
CA ILE A 54 2.13 15.87 -8.87
C ILE A 54 1.45 16.46 -10.10
N SER A 55 1.70 15.89 -11.28
CA SER A 55 1.12 16.39 -12.54
C SER A 55 -0.36 16.06 -12.69
N LYS A 56 -0.82 14.95 -12.07
CA LYS A 56 -2.15 14.40 -12.28
C LYS A 56 -3.16 14.81 -11.21
N TYR A 57 -2.74 14.92 -9.95
CA TYR A 57 -3.64 15.12 -8.82
C TYR A 57 -3.42 16.48 -8.15
N PRO A 58 -4.50 17.26 -7.96
CA PRO A 58 -4.41 18.55 -7.29
C PRO A 58 -4.04 18.37 -5.81
N GLU A 59 -3.38 19.39 -5.28
CA GLU A 59 -2.97 19.40 -3.88
C GLU A 59 -4.11 19.93 -3.00
N VAL A 60 -4.54 19.11 -2.06
CA VAL A 60 -5.55 19.47 -1.06
C VAL A 60 -4.82 20.05 0.15
N LYS A 61 -5.18 21.28 0.53
CA LYS A 61 -4.58 22.02 1.66
C LYS A 61 -5.62 22.30 2.73
N GLY A 62 -5.22 22.27 4.00
CA GLY A 62 -6.04 22.76 5.11
C GLY A 62 -6.11 21.80 6.29
N PHE A 63 -7.25 21.81 6.96
CA PHE A 63 -7.56 20.98 8.11
C PHE A 63 -8.73 20.07 7.76
N PHE A 64 -8.47 18.79 7.57
CA PHE A 64 -9.50 17.83 7.16
C PHE A 64 -9.28 16.48 7.83
N ARG A 65 -10.38 15.74 7.96
CA ARG A 65 -10.39 14.36 8.44
C ARG A 65 -10.61 13.42 7.28
N ILE A 66 -9.88 12.31 7.31
CA ILE A 66 -10.01 11.21 6.38
C ILE A 66 -10.56 10.05 7.19
N GLU A 67 -11.63 9.44 6.70
CA GLU A 67 -12.23 8.25 7.28
C GLU A 67 -12.15 7.12 6.26
N ALA A 68 -11.66 5.97 6.71
CA ALA A 68 -11.58 4.76 5.92
C ALA A 68 -12.43 3.68 6.58
N TRP A 69 -13.26 3.03 5.78
CA TRP A 69 -14.21 2.01 6.19
C TRP A 69 -13.96 0.73 5.38
N PRO A 70 -13.02 -0.13 5.83
CA PRO A 70 -12.90 -1.49 5.33
C PRO A 70 -14.19 -2.27 5.62
N LEU A 71 -14.74 -2.87 4.57
CA LEU A 71 -16.00 -3.60 4.57
C LEU A 71 -15.74 -5.07 4.88
N HIS A 72 -14.96 -5.75 4.05
CA HIS A 72 -14.62 -7.16 4.20
C HIS A 72 -13.31 -7.50 3.49
N LEU A 73 -12.64 -8.55 3.98
CA LEU A 73 -11.53 -9.23 3.31
C LEU A 73 -12.11 -10.36 2.46
N GLU A 74 -11.59 -10.54 1.25
CA GLU A 74 -11.92 -11.62 0.33
C GLU A 74 -10.65 -12.47 0.14
N ASN A 75 -10.62 -13.65 0.77
CA ASN A 75 -9.56 -14.66 0.63
C ASN A 75 -10.19 -16.03 0.35
N ASP A 76 -11.00 -16.10 -0.70
CA ASP A 76 -11.76 -17.31 -1.04
C ASP A 76 -10.89 -18.51 -1.43
N GLN A 77 -9.62 -18.26 -1.75
CA GLN A 77 -8.63 -19.31 -2.05
C GLN A 77 -7.99 -19.91 -0.78
N VAL A 78 -8.24 -19.33 0.39
CA VAL A 78 -7.83 -19.82 1.72
C VAL A 78 -6.33 -20.01 1.88
N VAL A 79 -5.60 -18.97 1.51
CA VAL A 79 -4.18 -19.07 1.26
C VAL A 79 -3.45 -17.82 1.72
N GLU A 80 -2.21 -18.01 2.10
CA GLU A 80 -1.26 -16.96 2.45
C GLU A 80 -0.67 -16.31 1.19
N HIS A 81 0.15 -15.28 1.41
CA HIS A 81 0.83 -14.53 0.35
C HIS A 81 1.72 -15.41 -0.54
N ASN A 82 2.26 -16.50 0.01
CA ASN A 82 3.22 -17.41 -0.62
C ASN A 82 2.56 -18.50 -1.48
N GLY A 83 1.22 -18.59 -1.52
CA GLY A 83 0.52 -19.65 -2.24
C GLY A 83 0.09 -20.84 -1.37
N ILE A 84 0.60 -20.93 -0.14
CA ILE A 84 0.36 -22.04 0.78
C ILE A 84 -0.99 -21.81 1.47
N SER A 85 -1.68 -22.91 1.79
CA SER A 85 -2.89 -22.88 2.61
C SER A 85 -2.56 -22.37 4.02
N CYS A 86 -3.44 -21.53 4.59
CA CYS A 86 -3.28 -20.93 5.93
C CYS A 86 -3.00 -21.99 7.01
N ASP A 87 -4.01 -22.76 7.42
CA ASP A 87 -3.83 -23.89 8.33
C ASP A 87 -3.88 -25.23 7.60
N GLU A 88 -2.82 -26.03 7.69
CA GLU A 88 -2.89 -27.44 7.36
C GLU A 88 -3.37 -28.25 8.58
N PRO A 89 -4.29 -29.24 8.41
CA PRO A 89 -4.83 -29.78 7.16
C PRO A 89 -6.21 -29.23 6.75
N LEU A 90 -6.87 -28.43 7.59
CA LEU A 90 -8.27 -28.04 7.39
C LEU A 90 -8.46 -26.94 6.35
N GLY A 91 -7.40 -26.17 6.07
CA GLY A 91 -7.40 -25.07 5.12
C GLY A 91 -8.42 -24.02 5.50
N ILE A 92 -8.31 -23.46 6.71
CA ILE A 92 -9.10 -22.31 7.16
C ILE A 92 -8.11 -21.29 7.73
N CYS A 93 -8.31 -19.99 7.48
CA CYS A 93 -7.48 -18.92 8.04
C CYS A 93 -8.13 -18.32 9.29
N GLY A 94 -7.32 -17.84 10.23
CA GLY A 94 -7.71 -16.96 11.34
C GLY A 94 -7.18 -15.54 11.17
N PRO A 95 -7.75 -14.72 10.26
CA PRO A 95 -7.16 -13.43 9.90
C PRO A 95 -7.26 -12.38 11.02
N GLU A 96 -6.13 -11.77 11.34
CA GLU A 96 -6.01 -10.47 11.98
C GLU A 96 -5.77 -9.38 10.94
N LEU A 97 -6.66 -8.38 10.94
CA LEU A 97 -6.60 -7.22 10.06
C LEU A 97 -6.15 -6.00 10.85
N ARG A 98 -5.05 -5.41 10.42
CA ARG A 98 -4.54 -4.13 10.94
C ARG A 98 -4.56 -3.09 9.84
N ILE A 99 -4.87 -1.84 10.17
CA ILE A 99 -5.01 -0.75 9.20
C ILE A 99 -4.23 0.50 9.62
N PHE A 100 -3.83 1.29 8.64
CA PHE A 100 -3.22 2.60 8.85
C PHE A 100 -3.53 3.55 7.68
N ILE A 101 -3.97 4.78 7.98
CA ILE A 101 -4.07 5.84 6.97
C ILE A 101 -2.72 6.55 6.88
N ASP A 102 -1.98 6.33 5.78
CA ASP A 102 -0.71 6.97 5.49
C ASP A 102 -0.90 8.21 4.62
N LYS A 103 -0.55 9.36 5.18
CA LYS A 103 -0.64 10.68 4.54
C LYS A 103 0.73 11.29 4.25
N GLU A 104 1.83 10.59 4.58
CA GLU A 104 3.19 11.14 4.51
C GLU A 104 4.08 10.36 3.56
N ARG A 105 3.94 9.03 3.49
CA ARG A 105 4.81 8.13 2.72
C ARG A 105 4.02 7.14 1.86
N GLN A 106 3.01 7.65 1.15
CA GLN A 106 2.05 6.83 0.38
C GLN A 106 2.72 5.90 -0.64
N ASN A 107 3.79 6.36 -1.29
CA ASN A 107 4.48 5.59 -2.34
C ASN A 107 5.63 4.73 -1.81
N HIS A 108 5.88 4.68 -0.50
CA HIS A 108 6.95 3.85 0.07
C HIS A 108 6.45 2.42 0.30
N ASP A 109 7.39 1.47 0.35
CA ASP A 109 7.10 0.07 0.67
C ASP A 109 6.48 -0.10 2.08
N PHE A 110 5.76 -1.20 2.27
CA PHE A 110 5.21 -1.58 3.57
C PHE A 110 6.30 -1.80 4.62
N GLY A 111 5.97 -1.59 5.88
CA GLY A 111 6.90 -1.72 6.99
C GLY A 111 7.69 -0.44 7.26
N ALA A 112 8.97 -0.57 7.63
CA ALA A 112 9.74 0.55 8.19
C ALA A 112 9.94 1.74 7.22
N ASP A 113 9.87 1.52 5.91
CA ASP A 113 10.05 2.57 4.91
C ASP A 113 8.86 3.54 4.90
N SER A 114 7.63 3.04 5.10
CA SER A 114 6.42 3.86 5.26
C SER A 114 6.07 4.12 6.73
N THR A 115 5.59 3.08 7.42
CA THR A 115 5.23 3.10 8.83
C THR A 115 5.29 1.69 9.41
N SER A 116 5.87 1.56 10.60
CA SER A 116 5.97 0.26 11.28
C SER A 116 4.60 -0.36 11.51
N HIS A 117 4.46 -1.68 11.27
CA HIS A 117 3.22 -2.42 11.52
C HIS A 117 2.71 -2.29 12.96
N ARG A 118 3.59 -1.98 13.93
CA ARG A 118 3.22 -1.69 15.32
C ARG A 118 2.34 -0.45 15.48
N ASN A 119 2.36 0.46 14.51
CA ASN A 119 1.55 1.67 14.52
C ASN A 119 0.18 1.48 13.87
N TYR A 120 -0.08 0.30 13.30
CA TYR A 120 -1.37 -0.01 12.70
C TYR A 120 -2.40 -0.26 13.80
N THR A 121 -3.63 0.13 13.55
CA THR A 121 -4.76 -0.15 14.43
C THR A 121 -5.32 -1.52 14.08
N ALA A 122 -5.37 -2.44 15.05
CA ALA A 122 -6.06 -3.71 14.88
C ALA A 122 -7.57 -3.45 14.75
N LEU A 123 -8.16 -3.95 13.66
CA LEU A 123 -9.60 -3.85 13.39
C LEU A 123 -10.32 -5.10 13.81
N LEU A 124 -9.81 -6.24 13.40
CA LEU A 124 -10.49 -7.52 13.55
C LEU A 124 -9.46 -8.60 13.78
N THR A 125 -9.81 -9.53 14.65
CA THR A 125 -9.21 -10.86 14.73
C THR A 125 -10.38 -11.81 14.59
N ALA A 126 -10.38 -12.62 13.54
CA ALA A 126 -11.39 -13.65 13.31
C ALA A 126 -10.72 -15.01 13.40
N GLU A 127 -11.46 -15.99 13.92
CA GLU A 127 -11.04 -17.39 13.97
C GLU A 127 -11.84 -18.16 12.93
N ASP A 128 -11.19 -19.10 12.24
CA ASP A 128 -11.80 -20.02 11.28
C ASP A 128 -12.69 -19.34 10.21
N LEU A 129 -12.25 -18.18 9.70
CA LEU A 129 -13.03 -17.39 8.74
C LEU A 129 -12.14 -16.74 7.68
N ASN A 130 -12.17 -17.28 6.46
CA ASN A 130 -11.30 -16.85 5.35
C ASN A 130 -11.61 -15.44 4.84
N SER A 131 -12.90 -15.11 4.71
CA SER A 131 -13.38 -13.85 4.13
C SER A 131 -14.24 -13.08 5.16
N PRO A 132 -13.63 -12.54 6.23
CA PRO A 132 -14.37 -11.91 7.32
C PRO A 132 -14.95 -10.54 6.96
N VAL A 133 -16.11 -10.24 7.53
CA VAL A 133 -16.71 -8.90 7.51
C VAL A 133 -16.10 -8.05 8.62
N VAL A 134 -15.51 -6.91 8.25
CA VAL A 134 -14.83 -5.99 9.16
C VAL A 134 -15.78 -4.94 9.70
N ASN A 135 -16.40 -4.17 8.79
CA ASN A 135 -17.36 -3.10 9.09
C ASN A 135 -16.93 -2.13 10.22
N LYS A 136 -15.64 -1.76 10.27
CA LYS A 136 -15.12 -0.79 11.24
C LYS A 136 -14.52 0.41 10.52
N THR A 137 -14.75 1.60 11.07
CA THR A 137 -14.21 2.85 10.53
C THR A 137 -13.01 3.30 11.36
N ILE A 138 -11.97 3.76 10.68
CA ILE A 138 -10.88 4.50 11.32
C ILE A 138 -10.79 5.90 10.73
N SER A 139 -10.22 6.83 11.49
CA SER A 139 -10.04 8.20 11.03
C SER A 139 -8.63 8.72 11.29
N ARG A 140 -8.17 9.62 10.43
CA ARG A 140 -6.93 10.36 10.61
C ARG A 140 -7.10 11.79 10.12
N ASN A 141 -6.62 12.74 10.92
CA ASN A 141 -6.67 14.15 10.56
C ASN A 141 -5.39 14.58 9.82
N VAL A 142 -5.52 15.52 8.90
CA VAL A 142 -4.45 16.31 8.29
C VAL A 142 -4.56 17.72 8.84
N CYS A 143 -3.53 18.20 9.54
CA CYS A 143 -3.57 19.48 10.27
C CYS A 143 -2.61 20.50 9.66
N GLY A 144 -3.12 21.34 8.74
CA GLY A 144 -2.36 22.42 8.11
C GLY A 144 -1.29 21.96 7.12
N LYS A 145 -1.24 20.66 6.83
CA LYS A 145 -0.39 20.09 5.77
C LYS A 145 -1.16 20.04 4.46
N SER A 146 -0.44 19.75 3.40
CA SER A 146 -1.00 19.47 2.10
C SER A 146 -0.75 18.02 1.70
N VAL A 147 -1.73 17.42 1.03
CA VAL A 147 -1.65 16.06 0.50
C VAL A 147 -2.19 16.04 -0.92
N ARG A 148 -1.66 15.12 -1.74
CA ARG A 148 -2.15 14.86 -3.11
C ARG A 148 -2.81 13.50 -3.24
N SER A 149 -2.27 12.54 -2.50
CA SER A 149 -2.78 11.20 -2.32
C SER A 149 -2.70 10.82 -0.86
N VAL A 150 -3.48 9.82 -0.47
CA VAL A 150 -3.45 9.18 0.84
C VAL A 150 -3.52 7.69 0.58
N ASP A 151 -2.68 6.90 1.23
CA ASP A 151 -2.72 5.44 1.13
C ASP A 151 -3.38 4.85 2.38
N VAL A 152 -4.49 4.14 2.20
CA VAL A 152 -5.10 3.33 3.26
C VAL A 152 -4.42 1.95 3.21
N ARG A 153 -3.46 1.76 4.11
CA ARG A 153 -2.66 0.53 4.22
C ARG A 153 -3.39 -0.47 5.10
N VAL A 154 -3.70 -1.65 4.58
CA VAL A 154 -4.24 -2.77 5.35
C VAL A 154 -3.22 -3.90 5.32
N ARG A 155 -3.02 -4.57 6.45
CA ARG A 155 -2.21 -5.78 6.57
C ARG A 155 -3.07 -6.88 7.16
N ALA A 156 -3.11 -8.02 6.47
CA ALA A 156 -3.78 -9.23 6.93
C ALA A 156 -2.72 -10.27 7.29
N GLU A 157 -2.81 -10.81 8.50
CA GLU A 157 -1.96 -11.88 9.03
C GLU A 157 -2.87 -13.00 9.55
N ASP A 158 -2.47 -14.25 9.46
CA ASP A 158 -3.11 -15.38 10.13
C ASP A 158 -2.53 -15.53 11.53
N VAL A 159 -3.36 -15.66 12.56
CA VAL A 159 -2.93 -15.63 13.98
C VAL A 159 -2.76 -17.03 14.58
N ASN A 160 -3.29 -18.05 13.92
CA ASN A 160 -3.44 -19.38 14.52
C ASN A 160 -2.29 -20.34 14.21
N THR A 161 -1.34 -19.91 13.39
CA THR A 161 -0.20 -20.71 12.97
C THR A 161 0.98 -20.54 13.94
N MET A 162 1.63 -21.65 14.32
CA MET A 162 2.90 -21.61 15.07
C MET A 162 4.09 -21.12 14.22
N ARG A 163 3.82 -20.64 13.00
CA ARG A 163 4.82 -20.18 12.04
C ARG A 163 5.15 -18.71 12.35
N TYR A 164 6.29 -18.25 11.83
CA TYR A 164 6.80 -16.90 12.10
C TYR A 164 6.41 -15.90 11.00
N ASP A 165 5.79 -16.34 9.90
CA ASP A 165 5.44 -15.51 8.75
C ASP A 165 4.10 -15.92 8.15
N ASP A 166 3.06 -15.42 8.79
CA ASP A 166 1.68 -15.85 8.54
C ASP A 166 0.94 -14.78 7.76
N LYS A 167 1.68 -14.04 6.93
CA LYS A 167 1.13 -12.93 6.17
C LYS A 167 0.17 -13.49 5.11
N ILE A 168 -1.07 -13.02 5.14
CA ILE A 168 -2.05 -13.24 4.07
C ILE A 168 -1.72 -12.31 2.91
N ASP A 169 -1.76 -10.99 3.14
CA ASP A 169 -1.29 -10.00 2.16
C ASP A 169 -1.17 -8.60 2.79
N ASN A 170 -0.57 -7.68 2.04
CA ASN A 170 -0.65 -6.24 2.27
C ASN A 170 -1.53 -5.61 1.19
N PHE A 171 -2.31 -4.59 1.55
CA PHE A 171 -3.20 -3.89 0.61
C PHE A 171 -2.94 -2.39 0.68
N SER A 172 -2.68 -1.79 -0.48
CA SER A 172 -2.45 -0.35 -0.64
C SER A 172 -3.63 0.25 -1.42
N CYS A 173 -4.41 1.07 -0.73
CA CYS A 173 -5.67 1.62 -1.19
C CYS A 173 -5.55 3.14 -1.32
N PHE A 174 -5.17 3.61 -2.50
CA PHE A 174 -4.98 5.04 -2.72
C PHE A 174 -6.30 5.81 -2.84
N ILE A 175 -6.42 6.85 -2.02
CA ILE A 175 -7.40 7.93 -2.13
C ILE A 175 -6.72 9.08 -2.86
N PHE A 176 -7.21 9.41 -4.05
CA PHE A 176 -6.70 10.52 -4.85
C PHE A 176 -7.57 11.77 -4.69
N GLY A 177 -6.99 12.93 -5.04
CA GLY A 177 -7.60 14.24 -4.83
C GLY A 177 -8.53 14.85 -5.89
N PRO A 178 -9.08 14.18 -6.94
CA PRO A 178 -10.09 14.87 -7.76
C PRO A 178 -11.34 15.20 -6.95
N ASP A 179 -11.65 14.37 -5.94
CA ASP A 179 -12.75 14.61 -5.00
C ASP A 179 -12.26 15.51 -3.88
N ILE A 180 -12.51 16.81 -3.97
CA ILE A 180 -12.18 17.76 -2.90
C ILE A 180 -12.90 17.32 -1.61
N PRO A 181 -12.28 17.43 -0.41
CA PRO A 181 -12.97 17.17 0.84
C PRO A 181 -14.28 17.95 0.95
N ALA A 182 -15.33 17.32 1.46
CA ALA A 182 -16.61 17.98 1.70
C ALA A 182 -16.45 19.14 2.70
N ALA A 183 -17.36 20.11 2.67
CA ALA A 183 -17.27 21.30 3.52
C ALA A 183 -17.29 20.97 5.02
N ASN A 184 -17.96 19.88 5.40
CA ASN A 184 -18.10 19.39 6.77
C ASN A 184 -18.51 17.90 6.76
N GLU A 185 -18.59 17.30 7.95
CA GLU A 185 -18.96 15.89 8.13
C GLU A 185 -20.36 15.54 7.60
N ALA A 186 -21.33 16.45 7.78
CA ALA A 186 -22.72 16.21 7.41
C ALA A 186 -22.93 16.17 5.89
N GLU A 187 -22.15 16.94 5.15
CA GLU A 187 -22.15 16.94 3.67
C GLU A 187 -21.27 15.83 3.08
N SER A 188 -20.44 15.19 3.90
CA SER A 188 -19.52 14.16 3.45
C SER A 188 -20.24 12.86 3.14
N LYS A 189 -20.16 12.44 1.88
CA LYS A 189 -20.69 11.15 1.41
C LYS A 189 -19.58 10.11 1.40
N TRP A 190 -19.91 8.89 1.77
CA TRP A 190 -19.06 7.74 1.51
C TRP A 190 -18.85 7.57 0.01
N SER A 191 -17.63 7.22 -0.38
CA SER A 191 -17.29 6.81 -1.74
C SER A 191 -18.12 5.59 -2.16
N THR A 192 -18.11 5.30 -3.46
CA THR A 192 -18.49 3.96 -3.93
C THR A 192 -17.58 2.91 -3.29
N GLU A 193 -18.03 1.65 -3.29
CA GLU A 193 -17.18 0.54 -2.87
C GLU A 193 -16.00 0.42 -3.85
N LEU A 194 -14.81 0.32 -3.29
CA LEU A 194 -13.57 0.14 -4.02
C LEU A 194 -12.93 -1.16 -3.57
N SER A 195 -12.42 -1.93 -4.53
CA SER A 195 -11.60 -3.11 -4.27
C SER A 195 -10.12 -2.75 -4.37
N CYS A 196 -9.33 -3.14 -3.39
CA CYS A 196 -7.87 -3.10 -3.49
C CYS A 196 -7.32 -4.52 -3.55
N ASP A 197 -6.51 -4.76 -4.56
CA ASP A 197 -5.84 -6.04 -4.73
C ASP A 197 -4.68 -6.18 -3.74
N GLY A 198 -4.44 -7.40 -3.29
CA GLY A 198 -3.26 -7.78 -2.52
C GLY A 198 -1.97 -7.43 -3.26
N GLN A 199 -0.95 -7.00 -2.52
CA GLN A 199 0.35 -6.67 -3.05
C GLN A 199 0.99 -7.90 -3.67
N ASP A 200 0.96 -9.02 -2.94
CA ASP A 200 1.56 -10.29 -3.35
C ASP A 200 0.59 -11.10 -4.22
N ARG A 201 -0.72 -11.06 -3.91
CA ARG A 201 -1.75 -11.84 -4.59
C ARG A 201 -2.95 -11.00 -5.01
N LYS A 202 -3.08 -10.79 -6.31
CA LYS A 202 -4.21 -10.03 -6.90
C LYS A 202 -5.58 -10.71 -6.75
N SER A 203 -5.60 -12.00 -6.47
CA SER A 203 -6.81 -12.76 -6.16
C SER A 203 -7.39 -12.43 -4.79
N THR A 204 -6.55 -12.02 -3.84
CA THR A 204 -6.97 -11.63 -2.49
C THR A 204 -7.29 -10.14 -2.50
N LYS A 205 -8.44 -9.74 -1.97
CA LYS A 205 -8.93 -8.36 -2.06
C LYS A 205 -9.38 -7.84 -0.70
N ILE A 206 -9.24 -6.54 -0.49
CA ILE A 206 -9.95 -5.82 0.55
C ILE A 206 -10.94 -4.85 -0.10
N TRP A 207 -12.18 -4.89 0.33
CA TRP A 207 -13.20 -3.94 -0.10
C TRP A 207 -13.32 -2.84 0.92
N PHE A 208 -13.30 -1.59 0.48
CA PHE A 208 -13.38 -0.44 1.38
C PHE A 208 -14.17 0.72 0.77
N ARG A 209 -14.61 1.61 1.65
CA ARG A 209 -15.09 2.95 1.32
C ARG A 209 -14.25 3.98 2.06
N TYR A 210 -14.25 5.21 1.55
CA TYR A 210 -13.68 6.33 2.28
C TYR A 210 -14.60 7.54 2.21
N ARG A 211 -14.35 8.50 3.10
CA ARG A 211 -14.84 9.86 2.97
C ARG A 211 -13.85 10.82 3.61
N TRP A 212 -13.83 12.06 3.16
CA TRP A 212 -13.04 13.10 3.79
C TRP A 212 -13.76 14.44 3.76
N PHE A 213 -13.50 15.26 4.78
CA PHE A 213 -14.19 16.53 4.98
C PHE A 213 -13.35 17.48 5.81
N PHE A 214 -13.54 18.78 5.58
CA PHE A 214 -12.89 19.82 6.36
C PHE A 214 -13.37 19.81 7.82
N ILE A 215 -12.45 20.11 8.74
CA ILE A 215 -12.69 20.18 10.17
C ILE A 215 -12.14 21.51 10.73
N ASP A 216 -12.68 21.96 11.87
CA ASP A 216 -12.16 23.14 12.55
C ASP A 216 -10.69 22.91 12.97
N PRO A 217 -9.77 23.86 12.69
CA PRO A 217 -8.39 23.78 13.14
C PRO A 217 -8.23 23.45 14.64
N LYS A 218 -9.15 23.90 15.49
CA LYS A 218 -9.14 23.69 16.95
C LYS A 218 -9.31 22.23 17.36
N ILE A 219 -9.98 21.43 16.53
CA ILE A 219 -10.21 19.99 16.82
C ILE A 219 -9.20 19.08 16.10
N CYS A 220 -8.29 19.67 15.31
CA CYS A 220 -7.31 18.91 14.56
C CYS A 220 -6.13 18.48 15.43
N ARG A 221 -6.06 17.17 15.72
CA ARG A 221 -4.93 16.56 16.43
C ARG A 221 -3.86 16.10 15.45
N SER A 222 -2.64 16.61 15.57
CA SER A 222 -1.50 16.19 14.76
C SER A 222 -1.11 14.74 15.06
N SER A 223 -1.28 13.86 14.07
CA SER A 223 -0.73 12.49 14.09
C SER A 223 0.48 12.41 13.15
N PHE A 224 1.59 11.85 13.65
CA PHE A 224 2.82 11.57 12.89
C PHE A 224 2.96 10.05 12.70
N ASN A 225 3.59 9.61 11.61
CA ASN A 225 3.72 8.18 11.31
C ASN A 225 4.69 7.41 12.23
N ASP A 226 5.61 8.10 12.90
CA ASP A 226 6.77 7.50 13.59
C ASP A 226 6.78 7.66 15.12
N ARG A 227 5.69 8.15 15.73
CA ARG A 227 5.57 8.16 17.19
C ARG A 227 4.52 7.14 17.59
N GLY A 228 5.00 6.06 18.23
CA GLY A 228 4.19 4.98 18.76
C GLY A 228 2.89 5.48 19.37
N MET A 229 1.82 4.82 18.98
CA MET A 229 0.43 5.05 19.36
C MET A 229 0.27 5.07 20.89
N LEU A 230 0.44 6.23 21.51
CA LEU A 230 0.01 6.50 22.90
C LEU A 230 -1.20 7.44 22.96
N VAL A 231 -1.88 7.71 21.85
CA VAL A 231 -3.00 8.66 21.85
C VAL A 231 -4.20 8.13 21.07
N GLY A 232 -5.17 7.62 21.81
CA GLY A 232 -6.58 7.58 21.39
C GLY A 232 -7.12 6.21 21.03
N SER A 233 -7.22 5.29 22.00
CA SER A 233 -8.25 4.27 21.93
C SER A 233 -9.60 4.91 22.30
N LEU A 234 -10.60 4.61 21.47
CA LEU A 234 -12.04 4.59 21.78
C LEU A 234 -12.73 5.93 22.12
N SER A 235 -13.37 6.50 21.11
CA SER A 235 -14.70 7.12 21.24
C SER A 235 -15.67 6.38 20.32
#